data_AF-A0A9E4M3A3-F1
#
_entry.id   AF-A0A9E4M3A3-F1
#
_cell.length_a   1.000
_cell.length_b   1.000
_cell.length_c   1.000
_cell.angle_alpha   90.00
_cell.angle_beta   90.00
_cell.angle_gamma   90.00
#
_symmetry.space_group_name_H-M   'P 1'
#
loop_
_entity.id
_entity.type
_entity.pdbx_description
1 polymer ?
#
loop_
_entity_poly.entity_id
_entity_poly.type
_entity_poly.pdbx_seq_one_letter_code
_entity_poly.pdbx_strand_id
1 'polypeptide(L)'
;MTDPTLFFSGTAAAAGAETARGGAVGNGAGRPVTAEGEQGTGGVACRCRGGDTVPGVSADSRVGTVNGAGNGAQPAAESSGAALARAGTLLDALVVALRSVGGELLEERLEQVGRCEARLASVRSDTVAELTRRDGKARAADAVRTRLRKSRGAAKGDVKLAGQLADLPGTADALAGGAITPQRARIIAEASEHTDIDETELLDAAESEPTDTFGRTVRDHVNERSAGMYKLFDLFDPVAGARVETALAAEARKLRRSEDPQNRARRPYWMRRQATWPMRAGDVVRCDFGTPARGEPGFVRPAIVVTSDDVLEFRQHAILVVPCTTTRRGWLSEVDVGGFGAAAAHLPTTISVGRIVETAGVNVGPVALGQIRELIADLLGL
;
A
#
# COMPACT_ATOMS: atom_id res chain seq x y z
N MET A 1 -51.32 20.53 16.34
CA MET A 1 -51.67 19.56 17.39
C MET A 1 -52.87 18.74 16.90
N THR A 2 -52.60 17.70 16.14
CA THR A 2 -53.60 16.71 15.69
C THR A 2 -52.83 15.42 15.49
N ASP A 3 -53.11 14.47 16.37
CA ASP A 3 -52.53 13.14 16.45
C ASP A 3 -53.55 12.15 15.89
N PRO A 4 -53.22 11.28 14.94
CA PRO A 4 -54.03 10.13 14.63
C PRO A 4 -53.36 8.84 15.11
N THR A 5 -53.96 8.31 16.18
CA THR A 5 -53.88 6.92 16.59
C THR A 5 -54.44 6.04 15.47
N LEU A 6 -53.66 5.07 14.98
CA LEU A 6 -54.16 4.00 14.12
C LEU A 6 -53.80 2.63 14.70
N PHE A 7 -54.88 1.96 15.09
CA PHE A 7 -55.03 0.54 15.34
C PHE A 7 -54.43 -0.32 14.21
N PHE A 8 -53.72 -1.39 14.57
CA PHE A 8 -53.62 -2.58 13.73
C PHE A 8 -53.90 -3.83 14.56
N SER A 9 -54.95 -4.54 14.15
CA SER A 9 -55.36 -5.83 14.70
C SER A 9 -54.45 -6.94 14.18
N GLY A 10 -53.95 -7.76 15.10
CA GLY A 10 -53.23 -8.99 14.78
C GLY A 10 -54.22 -10.11 14.44
N THR A 11 -53.94 -10.84 13.35
CA THR A 11 -54.49 -12.17 13.10
C THR A 11 -53.34 -13.17 13.09
N ALA A 12 -53.52 -14.21 13.89
CA ALA A 12 -52.59 -15.30 14.12
C ALA A 12 -52.94 -16.53 13.28
N ALA A 13 -51.99 -17.46 13.25
CA ALA A 13 -52.08 -18.88 12.89
C ALA A 13 -51.80 -19.27 11.42
N ALA A 14 -50.71 -20.01 11.20
CA ALA A 14 -50.78 -21.47 11.21
C ALA A 14 -49.36 -22.07 11.27
N ALA A 15 -49.15 -22.93 12.28
CA ALA A 15 -47.95 -23.76 12.42
C ALA A 15 -48.14 -25.05 11.60
N GLY A 16 -47.17 -25.35 10.73
CA GLY A 16 -47.04 -26.64 10.06
C GLY A 16 -45.76 -27.32 10.54
N ALA A 17 -45.92 -28.36 11.35
CA ALA A 17 -44.87 -29.28 11.73
C ALA A 17 -44.80 -30.41 10.69
N GLU A 18 -43.60 -30.78 10.21
CA GLU A 18 -43.37 -32.14 9.72
C GLU A 18 -41.88 -32.55 9.72
N THR A 19 -41.64 -33.59 10.52
CA THR A 19 -40.96 -34.85 10.17
C THR A 19 -39.43 -34.88 10.05
N ALA A 20 -38.83 -35.34 11.16
CA ALA A 20 -37.49 -35.88 11.27
C ALA A 20 -37.34 -37.24 10.55
N ARG A 21 -36.26 -37.39 9.78
CA ARG A 21 -35.55 -38.65 9.46
C ARG A 21 -34.07 -38.30 9.59
N GLY A 22 -33.24 -38.89 10.44
CA GLY A 22 -33.14 -40.30 10.81
C GLY A 22 -32.21 -41.01 9.81
N GLY A 23 -30.90 -40.77 9.90
CA GLY A 23 -29.90 -41.37 9.02
C GLY A 23 -28.55 -41.50 9.72
N ALA A 24 -28.17 -42.75 9.99
CA ALA A 24 -27.08 -43.18 10.84
C ALA A 24 -25.74 -43.37 10.08
N VAL A 25 -24.65 -43.15 10.83
CA VAL A 25 -23.39 -43.93 10.89
C VAL A 25 -22.62 -44.22 9.59
N GLY A 26 -21.36 -43.76 9.57
CA GLY A 26 -20.31 -44.26 8.69
C GLY A 26 -18.92 -43.90 9.22
N ASN A 27 -18.38 -44.72 10.11
CA ASN A 27 -16.96 -44.70 10.52
C ASN A 27 -16.07 -45.10 9.34
N GLY A 28 -14.96 -44.38 9.12
CA GLY A 28 -13.97 -44.72 8.11
C GLY A 28 -12.56 -44.28 8.51
N ALA A 29 -11.71 -45.28 8.74
CA ALA A 29 -10.26 -45.26 8.99
C ALA A 29 -9.49 -44.16 8.21
N GLY A 30 -8.50 -43.47 8.78
CA GLY A 30 -7.29 -44.05 9.37
C GLY A 30 -6.27 -44.36 8.26
N ARG A 31 -5.41 -43.39 7.89
CA ARG A 31 -4.18 -43.66 7.12
C ARG A 31 -2.99 -42.85 7.68
N PRO A 32 -1.78 -43.44 7.61
CA PRO A 32 -0.68 -43.08 8.48
C PRO A 32 0.22 -41.98 7.92
N VAL A 33 0.93 -41.37 8.87
CA VAL A 33 2.07 -40.46 8.71
C VAL A 33 3.26 -41.25 8.13
N THR A 34 3.80 -40.79 7.01
CA THR A 34 5.15 -41.16 6.56
C THR A 34 6.08 -39.98 6.74
N ALA A 35 7.07 -40.18 7.60
CA ALA A 35 8.23 -39.33 7.79
C ALA A 35 9.38 -39.84 6.92
N GLU A 36 9.96 -38.95 6.13
CA GLU A 36 11.32 -39.02 5.57
C GLU A 36 11.82 -37.57 5.71
N GLY A 37 12.91 -37.26 6.44
CA GLY A 37 14.28 -37.74 6.23
C GLY A 37 14.75 -37.23 4.86
N GLU A 38 15.85 -36.51 4.65
CA GLU A 38 16.98 -36.05 5.44
C GLU A 38 17.87 -35.29 4.42
N GLN A 39 18.75 -34.40 4.88
CA GLN A 39 20.07 -34.09 4.28
C GLN A 39 20.17 -33.40 2.90
N GLY A 40 21.05 -32.39 2.82
CA GLY A 40 21.45 -31.81 1.54
C GLY A 40 22.19 -30.48 1.63
N THR A 41 23.24 -30.42 2.46
CA THR A 41 24.23 -29.33 2.48
C THR A 41 24.89 -29.11 1.12
N GLY A 42 24.93 -27.87 0.62
CA GLY A 42 25.66 -27.49 -0.58
C GLY A 42 26.14 -26.04 -0.52
N GLY A 43 27.16 -25.78 0.32
CA GLY A 43 27.84 -24.49 0.36
C GLY A 43 28.74 -24.31 -0.86
N VAL A 44 28.40 -23.34 -1.72
CA VAL A 44 29.28 -22.90 -2.81
C VAL A 44 30.07 -21.68 -2.33
N ALA A 45 31.31 -21.92 -1.95
CA ALA A 45 32.30 -20.88 -1.68
C ALA A 45 32.82 -20.33 -3.01
N CYS A 46 32.42 -19.10 -3.37
CA CYS A 46 33.03 -18.38 -4.48
C CYS A 46 34.24 -17.59 -3.97
N ARG A 47 35.45 -18.12 -4.19
CA ARG A 47 36.72 -17.39 -4.09
C ARG A 47 36.94 -16.66 -5.41
N CYS A 48 37.01 -15.33 -5.37
CA CYS A 48 37.67 -14.55 -6.41
C CYS A 48 38.91 -13.89 -5.80
N ARG A 49 40.07 -14.36 -6.30
CA ARG A 49 41.44 -13.92 -6.00
C ARG A 49 41.94 -13.20 -7.27
N GLY A 50 42.76 -12.16 -7.09
CA GLY A 50 43.53 -11.50 -8.16
C GLY A 50 42.74 -10.37 -8.81
N GLY A 51 43.18 -9.11 -8.87
CA GLY A 51 44.54 -8.60 -8.76
C GLY A 51 45.09 -8.37 -10.16
N ASP A 52 44.73 -7.23 -10.75
CA ASP A 52 45.36 -6.72 -11.97
C ASP A 52 45.71 -5.24 -11.78
N THR A 53 47.01 -5.03 -11.59
CA THR A 53 47.74 -3.78 -11.81
C THR A 53 47.73 -3.43 -13.29
N VAL A 54 47.33 -2.21 -13.63
CA VAL A 54 47.51 -1.63 -14.97
C VAL A 54 48.47 -0.43 -14.86
N PRO A 55 49.45 -0.30 -15.78
CA PRO A 55 50.54 0.66 -15.66
C PRO A 55 50.18 2.06 -16.14
N GLY A 56 50.99 3.02 -15.70
CA GLY A 56 50.81 4.44 -15.91
C GLY A 56 50.87 4.91 -17.36
N VAL A 57 50.21 6.04 -17.59
CA VAL A 57 50.39 6.90 -18.76
C VAL A 57 50.84 8.26 -18.25
N SER A 58 52.11 8.52 -18.52
CA SER A 58 52.75 9.83 -18.42
C SER A 58 52.29 10.67 -19.62
N ALA A 59 51.78 11.86 -19.37
CA ALA A 59 51.63 12.89 -20.39
C ALA A 59 52.06 14.22 -19.80
N ASP A 60 53.25 14.62 -20.22
CA ASP A 60 53.79 15.97 -20.19
C ASP A 60 52.74 16.99 -20.65
N SER A 61 52.58 18.08 -19.89
CA SER A 61 52.02 19.33 -20.43
C SER A 61 52.68 20.52 -19.76
N ARG A 62 53.39 21.24 -20.62
CA ARG A 62 54.25 22.38 -20.34
C ARG A 62 53.46 23.58 -19.82
N VAL A 63 53.92 24.07 -18.67
CA VAL A 63 54.30 25.47 -18.38
C VAL A 63 53.70 26.54 -19.28
N GLY A 64 52.73 27.27 -18.72
CA GLY A 64 52.38 28.64 -19.10
C GLY A 64 52.28 29.48 -17.83
N THR A 65 53.41 30.05 -17.40
CA THR A 65 53.51 30.91 -16.21
C THR A 65 52.98 32.30 -16.55
N VAL A 66 51.78 32.64 -16.07
CA VAL A 66 51.25 34.01 -16.11
C VAL A 66 51.40 34.61 -14.71
N ASN A 67 52.41 35.48 -14.54
CA ASN A 67 52.62 36.24 -13.32
C ASN A 67 51.58 37.37 -13.22
N GLY A 68 50.46 37.09 -12.57
CA GLY A 68 49.48 38.09 -12.13
C GLY A 68 49.63 38.34 -10.63
N ALA A 69 50.33 39.41 -10.26
CA ALA A 69 50.44 39.88 -8.88
C ALA A 69 49.10 40.51 -8.44
N GLY A 70 48.19 39.67 -7.93
CA GLY A 70 46.99 40.10 -7.23
C GLY A 70 47.12 39.78 -5.75
N ASN A 71 47.19 40.81 -4.90
CA ASN A 71 47.09 40.71 -3.44
C ASN A 71 45.66 40.30 -3.01
N GLY A 72 45.22 39.12 -3.43
CA GLY A 72 44.03 38.48 -2.89
C GLY A 72 44.42 37.79 -1.60
N ALA A 73 44.04 38.36 -0.46
CA ALA A 73 44.10 37.68 0.82
C ALA A 73 43.31 36.37 0.69
N GLN A 74 44.01 35.25 0.52
CA GLN A 74 43.37 33.94 0.55
C GLN A 74 42.70 33.82 1.92
N PRO A 75 41.38 33.60 1.98
CA PRO A 75 40.73 33.32 3.25
C PRO A 75 41.44 32.11 3.83
N ALA A 76 42.08 32.30 4.99
CA ALA A 76 42.78 31.23 5.69
C ALA A 76 41.83 30.03 5.75
N ALA A 77 42.25 28.90 5.18
CA ALA A 77 41.45 27.69 5.11
C ALA A 77 41.10 27.28 6.54
N GLU A 78 39.94 27.71 7.01
CA GLU A 78 39.44 27.32 8.31
C GLU A 78 39.31 25.80 8.29
N SER A 79 40.00 25.15 9.23
CA SER A 79 39.90 23.70 9.37
C SER A 79 38.43 23.31 9.47
N SER A 80 38.00 22.27 8.75
CA SER A 80 36.60 21.81 8.74
C SER A 80 36.05 21.56 10.16
N GLY A 81 36.93 21.28 11.13
CA GLY A 81 36.58 21.17 12.54
C GLY A 81 36.07 22.48 13.17
N ALA A 82 36.67 23.63 12.83
CA ALA A 82 36.23 24.93 13.34
C ALA A 82 34.83 25.32 12.80
N ALA A 83 34.55 25.00 11.54
CA ALA A 83 33.24 25.22 10.94
C ALA A 83 32.14 24.38 11.60
N LEU A 84 32.40 23.08 11.83
CA LEU A 84 31.47 22.17 12.53
C LEU A 84 31.24 22.58 13.98
N ALA A 85 32.28 23.05 14.69
CA ALA A 85 32.15 23.54 16.05
C ALA A 85 31.21 24.76 16.13
N ARG A 86 31.36 25.72 15.21
CA ARG A 86 30.47 26.89 15.13
C ARG A 86 29.03 26.51 14.76
N ALA A 87 28.85 25.55 13.85
CA ALA A 87 27.52 25.04 13.52
C ALA A 87 26.84 24.41 14.75
N GLY A 88 27.61 23.69 15.59
CA GLY A 88 27.13 23.18 16.88
C GLY A 88 26.65 24.29 17.80
N THR A 89 27.47 25.34 17.99
CA THR A 89 27.10 26.49 18.84
C THR A 89 25.86 27.23 18.32
N LEU A 90 25.71 27.37 16.99
CA LEU A 90 24.53 27.98 16.39
C LEU A 90 23.28 27.12 16.59
N LEU A 91 23.38 25.80 16.49
CA LEU A 91 22.27 24.88 16.78
C LEU A 91 21.88 24.94 18.25
N ASP A 92 22.85 24.98 19.17
CA ASP A 92 22.57 25.12 20.60
C ASP A 92 21.88 26.45 20.90
N ALA A 93 22.34 27.55 20.31
CA ALA A 93 21.71 28.86 20.42
C ALA A 93 20.28 28.85 19.84
N LEU A 94 20.07 28.19 18.69
CA LEU A 94 18.76 28.02 18.09
C LEU A 94 17.84 27.23 19.02
N VAL A 95 18.29 26.12 19.61
CA VAL A 95 17.51 25.32 20.56
C VAL A 95 17.08 26.15 21.78
N VAL A 96 17.98 26.99 22.30
CA VAL A 96 17.67 27.91 23.41
C VAL A 96 16.66 28.97 22.99
N ALA A 97 16.88 29.64 21.85
CA ALA A 97 15.97 30.67 21.33
C ALA A 97 14.58 30.12 21.07
N LEU A 98 14.51 28.92 20.50
CA LEU A 98 13.29 28.20 20.26
C LEU A 98 12.52 27.99 21.58
N ARG A 99 13.16 27.59 22.68
CA ARG A 99 12.49 27.38 23.98
C ARG A 99 11.83 28.64 24.57
N SER A 100 12.27 29.84 24.21
CA SER A 100 11.75 31.10 24.77
C SER A 100 10.50 31.66 24.07
N VAL A 101 10.05 31.03 22.98
CA VAL A 101 8.94 31.53 22.15
C VAL A 101 7.59 30.99 22.63
N GLY A 102 6.60 31.87 22.85
CA GLY A 102 5.25 31.52 23.33
C GLY A 102 4.14 31.55 22.26
N GLY A 103 3.05 30.83 22.54
CA GLY A 103 1.71 30.96 21.96
C GLY A 103 1.61 30.94 20.43
N GLU A 104 1.54 32.13 19.83
CA GLU A 104 1.21 32.33 18.41
C GLU A 104 2.36 31.96 17.46
N LEU A 105 3.58 31.86 17.97
CA LEU A 105 4.77 31.57 17.17
C LEU A 105 5.16 30.07 17.17
N LEU A 106 4.32 29.20 17.73
CA LEU A 106 4.62 27.76 17.81
C LEU A 106 4.53 27.06 16.45
N GLU A 107 3.59 27.47 15.59
CA GLU A 107 3.43 26.88 14.25
C GLU A 107 4.60 27.26 13.34
N GLU A 108 4.96 28.55 13.27
CA GLU A 108 6.14 29.02 12.53
C GLU A 108 7.42 28.32 13.02
N ARG A 109 7.54 28.13 14.34
CA ARG A 109 8.65 27.37 14.93
C ARG A 109 8.67 25.92 14.48
N LEU A 110 7.53 25.25 14.47
CA LEU A 110 7.45 23.86 14.03
C LEU A 110 7.84 23.74 12.55
N GLU A 111 7.43 24.70 11.73
CA GLU A 111 7.82 24.80 10.33
C GLU A 111 9.35 24.98 10.17
N GLN A 112 9.96 25.90 10.94
CA GLN A 112 11.41 26.11 10.95
C GLN A 112 12.17 24.84 11.38
N VAL A 113 11.68 24.13 12.40
CA VAL A 113 12.25 22.84 12.83
C VAL A 113 12.18 21.83 11.69
N GLY A 114 11.03 21.73 10.99
CA GLY A 114 10.87 20.87 9.81
C GLY A 114 11.89 21.18 8.71
N ARG A 115 12.11 22.47 8.39
CA ARG A 115 13.14 22.89 7.41
C ARG A 115 14.56 22.53 7.85
N CYS A 116 14.87 22.66 9.14
CA CYS A 116 16.15 22.23 9.69
C CYS A 116 16.34 20.71 9.61
N GLU A 117 15.30 19.92 9.90
CA GLU A 117 15.34 18.47 9.78
C GLU A 117 15.56 18.01 8.34
N ALA A 118 14.89 18.66 7.38
CA ALA A 118 15.07 18.41 5.96
C ALA A 118 16.52 18.66 5.51
N ARG A 119 17.09 19.82 5.86
CA ARG A 119 18.50 20.17 5.57
C ARG A 119 19.48 19.17 6.17
N LEU A 120 19.29 18.80 7.44
CA LEU A 120 20.15 17.80 8.10
C LEU A 120 20.01 16.42 7.44
N ALA A 121 18.81 16.05 6.99
CA ALA A 121 18.59 14.82 6.26
C ALA A 121 19.27 14.83 4.87
N SER A 122 19.29 15.99 4.18
CA SER A 122 20.03 16.17 2.93
C SER A 122 21.54 15.97 3.14
N VAL A 123 22.15 16.73 4.06
CA VAL A 123 23.60 16.63 4.36
C VAL A 123 23.99 15.21 4.76
N ARG A 124 23.13 14.54 5.54
CA ARG A 124 23.33 13.12 5.88
C ARG A 124 23.32 12.24 4.63
N SER A 125 22.36 12.42 3.74
CA SER A 125 22.25 11.63 2.51
C SER A 125 23.47 11.85 1.61
N ASP A 126 23.93 13.09 1.42
CA ASP A 126 25.14 13.42 0.65
C ASP A 126 26.39 12.75 1.24
N THR A 127 26.53 12.83 2.57
CA THR A 127 27.66 12.20 3.27
C THR A 127 27.63 10.68 3.11
N VAL A 128 26.45 10.07 3.17
CA VAL A 128 26.29 8.62 3.00
C VAL A 128 26.50 8.19 1.55
N ALA A 129 26.07 8.99 0.58
CA ALA A 129 26.34 8.78 -0.85
C ALA A 129 27.85 8.85 -1.13
N GLU A 130 28.54 9.84 -0.57
CA GLU A 130 30.00 9.98 -0.67
C GLU A 130 30.74 8.78 -0.05
N LEU A 131 30.36 8.36 1.17
CA LEU A 131 30.92 7.16 1.80
C LEU A 131 30.66 5.91 0.97
N THR A 132 29.48 5.79 0.37
CA THR A 132 29.13 4.66 -0.51
C THR A 132 30.00 4.66 -1.76
N ARG A 133 30.26 5.83 -2.36
CA ARG A 133 31.12 5.97 -3.53
C ARG A 133 32.58 5.60 -3.23
N ARG A 134 33.09 5.97 -2.06
CA ARG A 134 34.49 5.72 -1.66
C ARG A 134 34.74 4.30 -1.15
N ASP A 135 33.88 3.82 -0.26
CA ASP A 135 34.14 2.61 0.54
C ASP A 135 33.18 1.45 0.21
N GLY A 136 32.17 1.68 -0.63
CA GLY A 136 31.13 0.72 -0.97
C GLY A 136 29.99 0.63 0.06
N LYS A 137 28.85 0.10 -0.39
CA LYS A 137 27.58 0.06 0.38
C LYS A 137 27.71 -0.61 1.75
N ALA A 138 28.47 -1.70 1.85
CA ALA A 138 28.59 -2.46 3.10
C ALA A 138 29.35 -1.69 4.19
N ARG A 139 30.46 -1.03 3.84
CA ARG A 139 31.24 -0.20 4.76
C ARG A 139 30.51 1.08 5.13
N ALA A 140 29.86 1.73 4.16
CA ALA A 140 29.01 2.89 4.42
C ALA A 140 27.89 2.55 5.43
N ALA A 141 27.18 1.43 5.26
CA ALA A 141 26.14 1.00 6.19
C ALA A 141 26.70 0.72 7.60
N ASP A 142 27.88 0.12 7.72
CA ASP A 142 28.49 -0.12 9.03
C ASP A 142 28.97 1.17 9.71
N ALA A 143 29.51 2.13 8.93
CA ALA A 143 29.87 3.45 9.42
C ALA A 143 28.63 4.22 9.92
N VAL A 144 27.53 4.21 9.17
CA VAL A 144 26.25 4.81 9.58
C VAL A 144 25.72 4.15 10.86
N ARG A 145 25.70 2.81 10.92
CA ARG A 145 25.27 2.04 12.08
C ARG A 145 26.05 2.44 13.33
N THR A 146 27.37 2.44 13.25
CA THR A 146 28.27 2.67 14.39
C THR A 146 28.26 4.14 14.82
N ARG A 147 28.36 5.09 13.87
CA ARG A 147 28.46 6.52 14.19
C ARG A 147 27.13 7.15 14.60
N LEU A 148 26.01 6.73 14.00
CA LEU A 148 24.68 7.27 14.31
C LEU A 148 23.89 6.40 15.30
N ARG A 149 24.49 5.32 15.82
CA ARG A 149 23.85 4.37 16.75
C ARG A 149 22.51 3.82 16.24
N LYS A 150 22.41 3.61 14.92
CA LYS A 150 21.20 3.08 14.26
C LYS A 150 21.19 1.55 14.28
N SER A 151 20.01 0.96 14.13
CA SER A 151 19.91 -0.47 13.85
C SER A 151 20.51 -0.80 12.48
N ARG A 152 20.90 -2.08 12.28
CA ARG A 152 21.45 -2.53 11.00
C ARG A 152 20.47 -2.31 9.83
N GLY A 153 19.18 -2.52 10.05
CA GLY A 153 18.14 -2.30 9.04
C GLY A 153 18.00 -0.82 8.68
N ALA A 154 17.95 0.06 9.68
CA ALA A 154 17.86 1.50 9.46
C ALA A 154 19.10 2.06 8.73
N ALA A 155 20.30 1.60 9.08
CA ALA A 155 21.53 2.03 8.39
C ALA A 155 21.57 1.59 6.92
N LYS A 156 21.10 0.38 6.61
CA LYS A 156 20.93 -0.06 5.21
C LYS A 156 19.89 0.76 4.47
N GLY A 157 18.78 1.10 5.14
CA GLY A 157 17.75 2.00 4.59
C GLY A 157 18.30 3.38 4.24
N ASP A 158 19.13 3.97 5.11
CA ASP A 158 19.78 5.26 4.83
C ASP A 158 20.73 5.19 3.62
N VAL A 159 21.52 4.11 3.48
CA VAL A 159 22.40 3.90 2.32
C VAL A 159 21.60 3.72 1.03
N LYS A 160 20.48 2.99 1.09
CA LYS A 160 19.57 2.82 -0.05
C LYS A 160 18.97 4.17 -0.47
N LEU A 161 18.42 4.91 0.49
CA LEU A 161 17.83 6.22 0.25
C LEU A 161 18.84 7.22 -0.34
N ALA A 162 20.07 7.26 0.20
CA ALA A 162 21.13 8.12 -0.33
C ALA A 162 21.51 7.77 -1.78
N GLY A 163 21.46 6.49 -2.14
CA GLY A 163 21.64 6.06 -3.53
C GLY A 163 20.50 6.53 -4.43
N GLN A 164 19.26 6.35 -3.99
CA GLN A 164 18.06 6.76 -4.75
C GLN A 164 18.00 8.28 -4.95
N LEU A 165 18.34 9.07 -3.92
CA LEU A 165 18.37 10.53 -4.04
C LEU A 165 19.46 11.04 -5.00
N ALA A 166 20.54 10.27 -5.22
CA ALA A 166 21.54 10.65 -6.22
C ALA A 166 20.99 10.54 -7.66
N ASP A 167 19.95 9.72 -7.86
CA ASP A 167 19.25 9.56 -9.14
C ASP A 167 18.03 10.50 -9.26
N LEU A 168 17.71 11.27 -8.21
CA LEU A 168 16.55 12.16 -8.08
C LEU A 168 16.97 13.57 -7.65
N PRO A 169 17.61 14.35 -8.55
CA PRO A 169 18.20 15.64 -8.19
C PRO A 169 17.15 16.67 -7.76
N GLY A 170 15.94 16.68 -8.33
CA GLY A 170 14.89 17.61 -7.90
C GLY A 170 14.44 17.36 -6.46
N THR A 171 14.33 16.08 -6.08
CA THR A 171 13.96 15.63 -4.73
C THR A 171 15.09 15.92 -3.75
N ALA A 172 16.34 15.70 -4.15
CA ALA A 172 17.51 16.05 -3.34
C ALA A 172 17.58 17.56 -3.09
N ASP A 173 17.40 18.39 -4.12
CA ASP A 173 17.41 19.85 -4.02
C ASP A 173 16.24 20.37 -3.17
N ALA A 174 15.03 19.81 -3.34
CA ALA A 174 13.87 20.16 -2.52
C ALA A 174 14.07 19.80 -1.04
N LEU A 175 14.69 18.65 -0.76
CA LEU A 175 15.06 18.25 0.60
C LEU A 175 16.15 19.17 1.19
N ALA A 176 17.16 19.54 0.39
CA ALA A 176 18.21 20.48 0.78
C ALA A 176 17.67 21.89 1.06
N GLY A 177 16.69 22.35 0.26
CA GLY A 177 16.01 23.63 0.46
C GLY A 177 15.14 23.65 1.72
N GLY A 178 14.63 22.47 2.12
CA GLY A 178 13.62 22.31 3.16
C GLY A 178 12.19 22.49 2.63
N ALA A 179 11.99 22.40 1.32
CA ALA A 179 10.66 22.47 0.69
C ALA A 179 9.84 21.21 0.96
N ILE A 180 10.50 20.05 1.09
CA ILE A 180 9.85 18.78 1.44
C ILE A 180 10.46 18.18 2.70
N THR A 181 9.65 17.40 3.43
CA THR A 181 10.12 16.68 4.62
C THR A 181 10.95 15.45 4.24
N PRO A 182 11.81 14.95 5.14
CA PRO A 182 12.56 13.70 4.91
C PRO A 182 11.67 12.49 4.61
N GLN A 183 10.43 12.48 5.15
CA GLN A 183 9.47 11.42 4.89
C GLN A 183 8.93 11.47 3.46
N ARG A 184 8.59 12.66 2.95
CA ARG A 184 8.13 12.84 1.55
C ARG A 184 9.23 12.46 0.56
N ALA A 185 10.47 12.91 0.80
CA ALA A 185 11.62 12.53 -0.01
C ALA A 185 11.82 10.99 -0.04
N ARG A 186 11.61 10.30 1.08
CA ARG A 186 11.69 8.83 1.13
C ARG A 186 10.58 8.16 0.31
N ILE A 187 9.36 8.66 0.37
CA ILE A 187 8.23 8.09 -0.39
C ILE A 187 8.49 8.22 -1.90
N ILE A 188 8.96 9.38 -2.37
CA ILE A 188 9.33 9.60 -3.78
C ILE A 188 10.48 8.67 -4.19
N ALA A 189 11.54 8.60 -3.38
CA ALA A 189 12.68 7.73 -3.64
C ALA A 189 12.30 6.24 -3.71
N GLU A 190 11.40 5.77 -2.84
CA GLU A 190 10.88 4.40 -2.86
C GLU A 190 10.04 4.13 -4.12
N ALA A 191 9.22 5.08 -4.55
CA ALA A 191 8.44 4.98 -5.77
C ALA A 191 9.31 4.84 -7.04
N SER A 192 10.42 5.57 -7.09
CA SER A 192 11.37 5.51 -8.22
C SER A 192 12.04 4.15 -8.43
N GLU A 193 12.04 3.28 -7.40
CA GLU A 193 12.65 1.95 -7.51
C GLU A 193 11.87 1.01 -8.43
N HIS A 194 10.57 1.26 -8.61
CA HIS A 194 9.65 0.34 -9.27
C HIS A 194 9.16 0.85 -10.63
N THR A 195 9.25 2.16 -10.89
CA THR A 195 8.75 2.77 -12.12
C THR A 195 9.45 4.10 -12.38
N ASP A 196 9.47 4.52 -13.65
CA ASP A 196 9.80 5.90 -14.00
C ASP A 196 8.74 6.82 -13.41
N ILE A 197 9.16 7.71 -12.51
CA ILE A 197 8.30 8.70 -11.86
C ILE A 197 8.44 10.07 -12.53
N ASP A 198 7.38 10.87 -12.44
CA ASP A 198 7.44 12.27 -12.84
C ASP A 198 7.82 13.07 -11.60
N GLU A 199 9.11 13.37 -11.48
CA GLU A 199 9.65 13.99 -10.26
C GLU A 199 9.02 15.37 -10.01
N THR A 200 8.76 16.16 -11.04
CA THR A 200 8.17 17.50 -10.91
C THR A 200 6.74 17.43 -10.38
N GLU A 201 5.90 16.55 -10.95
CA GLU A 201 4.52 16.36 -10.50
C GLU A 201 4.44 15.91 -9.03
N LEU A 202 5.31 14.97 -8.63
CA LEU A 202 5.36 14.50 -7.24
C LEU A 202 5.89 15.58 -6.27
N LEU A 203 6.74 16.50 -6.73
CA LEU A 203 7.19 17.62 -5.90
C LEU A 203 6.10 18.66 -5.69
N ASP A 204 5.33 19.00 -6.73
CA ASP A 204 4.19 19.92 -6.63
C ASP A 204 3.11 19.37 -5.67
N ALA A 205 2.83 18.06 -5.77
CA ALA A 205 1.94 17.37 -4.82
C ALA A 205 2.55 17.34 -3.41
N ALA A 206 3.86 17.11 -3.28
CA ALA A 206 4.56 17.12 -2.01
C ALA A 206 4.61 18.50 -1.35
N GLU A 207 4.38 19.60 -2.05
CA GLU A 207 4.31 20.94 -1.46
C GLU A 207 2.91 21.25 -0.93
N SER A 208 1.88 20.85 -1.68
CA SER A 208 0.49 21.26 -1.44
C SER A 208 -0.33 20.29 -0.58
N GLU A 209 -0.03 18.99 -0.62
CA GLU A 209 -0.86 17.97 0.02
C GLU A 209 -0.46 17.67 1.47
N PRO A 210 -1.40 17.26 2.34
CA PRO A 210 -1.08 16.60 3.61
C PRO A 210 -0.31 15.28 3.41
N THR A 211 0.48 14.86 4.41
CA THR A 211 1.38 13.70 4.30
C THR A 211 0.64 12.37 4.07
N ASP A 212 -0.55 12.21 4.63
CA ASP A 212 -1.43 11.06 4.45
C ASP A 212 -2.01 10.98 3.04
N THR A 213 -2.43 12.12 2.47
CA THR A 213 -2.89 12.23 1.08
C THR A 213 -1.75 11.97 0.10
N PHE A 214 -0.57 12.57 0.34
CA PHE A 214 0.58 12.45 -0.54
C PHE A 214 1.01 10.99 -0.79
N GLY A 215 0.97 10.15 0.25
CA GLY A 215 1.29 8.73 0.10
C GLY A 215 0.32 7.97 -0.81
N ARG A 216 -0.94 8.42 -0.91
CA ARG A 216 -1.92 7.89 -1.86
C ARG A 216 -1.63 8.40 -3.27
N THR A 217 -1.36 9.70 -3.42
CA THR A 217 -1.01 10.33 -4.70
C THR A 217 0.18 9.65 -5.37
N VAL A 218 1.26 9.40 -4.62
CA VAL A 218 2.43 8.67 -5.14
C VAL A 218 2.07 7.24 -5.55
N ARG A 219 1.21 6.55 -4.79
CA ARG A 219 0.78 5.19 -5.14
C ARG A 219 -0.05 5.18 -6.42
N ASP A 220 -0.95 6.14 -6.57
CA ASP A 220 -1.78 6.29 -7.76
C ASP A 220 -0.92 6.62 -8.98
N HIS A 221 0.09 7.49 -8.82
CA HIS A 221 1.11 7.79 -9.83
C HIS A 221 1.88 6.54 -10.28
N VAL A 222 2.38 5.75 -9.31
CA VAL A 222 3.10 4.51 -9.58
C VAL A 222 2.21 3.50 -10.28
N ASN A 223 0.96 3.33 -9.84
CA ASN A 223 0.01 2.42 -10.44
C ASN A 223 -0.30 2.81 -11.90
N GLU A 224 -0.44 4.11 -12.17
CA GLU A 224 -0.73 4.62 -13.51
C GLU A 224 0.44 4.37 -14.47
N ARG A 225 1.68 4.59 -14.03
CA ARG A 225 2.89 4.34 -14.84
C ARG A 225 3.19 2.85 -15.00
N SER A 226 3.07 2.06 -13.94
CA SER A 226 3.44 0.64 -13.94
C SER A 226 2.44 -0.28 -14.64
N ALA A 227 1.14 0.07 -14.65
CA ALA A 227 0.13 -0.77 -15.28
C ALA A 227 0.17 -0.76 -16.81
N GLY A 228 0.98 0.12 -17.42
CA GLY A 228 0.90 0.40 -18.86
C GLY A 228 -0.50 0.84 -19.30
N MET A 229 -1.30 1.31 -18.33
CA MET A 229 -2.72 1.57 -18.47
C MET A 229 -2.90 3.09 -18.51
N TYR A 230 -3.04 3.61 -19.73
CA TYR A 230 -3.30 5.03 -19.93
C TYR A 230 -4.75 5.33 -19.53
N LYS A 231 -4.93 6.29 -18.61
CA LYS A 231 -6.25 6.87 -18.35
C LYS A 231 -6.46 8.04 -19.31
N LEU A 232 -7.49 7.96 -20.14
CA LEU A 232 -7.91 9.06 -20.98
C LEU A 232 -9.13 9.71 -20.32
N PHE A 233 -8.98 10.93 -19.80
CA PHE A 233 -10.09 11.74 -19.31
C PHE A 233 -10.47 12.76 -20.39
N ASP A 234 -11.68 12.65 -20.92
CA ASP A 234 -12.24 13.60 -21.87
C ASP A 234 -13.77 13.62 -21.78
N LEU A 235 -14.39 14.73 -22.16
CA LEU A 235 -15.84 14.90 -22.18
C LEU A 235 -16.37 14.55 -23.56
N PHE A 236 -16.82 13.30 -23.72
CA PHE A 236 -17.47 12.86 -24.95
C PHE A 236 -18.99 13.03 -24.86
N ASP A 237 -19.61 13.45 -25.97
CA ASP A 237 -21.05 13.26 -26.11
C ASP A 237 -21.37 11.75 -26.09
N PRO A 238 -22.60 11.34 -25.69
CA PRO A 238 -22.94 9.93 -25.54
C PRO A 238 -22.67 9.06 -26.78
N VAL A 239 -22.77 9.63 -27.99
CA VAL A 239 -22.54 8.90 -29.25
C VAL A 239 -21.05 8.72 -29.48
N ALA A 240 -20.24 9.75 -29.25
CA ALA A 240 -18.78 9.64 -29.30
C ALA A 240 -18.24 8.66 -28.25
N GLY A 241 -18.75 8.72 -27.01
CA GLY A 241 -18.36 7.79 -25.93
C GLY A 241 -18.61 6.33 -26.30
N ALA A 242 -19.80 6.01 -26.82
CA ALA A 242 -20.13 4.65 -27.26
C ALA A 242 -19.23 4.15 -28.42
N ARG A 243 -18.81 5.05 -29.31
CA ARG A 243 -17.88 4.72 -30.41
C ARG A 243 -16.48 4.43 -29.90
N VAL A 244 -15.97 5.24 -28.96
CA VAL A 244 -14.67 5.03 -28.32
C VAL A 244 -14.66 3.71 -27.58
N GLU A 245 -15.68 3.43 -26.77
CA GLU A 245 -15.81 2.17 -26.03
C GLU A 245 -15.81 0.95 -26.99
N THR A 246 -16.59 1.02 -28.07
CA THR A 246 -16.66 -0.05 -29.07
C THR A 246 -15.31 -0.28 -29.74
N ALA A 247 -14.59 0.80 -30.08
CA ALA A 247 -13.27 0.73 -30.69
C ALA A 247 -12.23 0.13 -29.72
N LEU A 248 -12.21 0.56 -28.46
CA LEU A 248 -11.34 0.01 -27.43
C LEU A 248 -11.60 -1.48 -27.19
N ALA A 249 -12.87 -1.89 -27.12
CA ALA A 249 -13.24 -3.30 -26.98
C ALA A 249 -12.86 -4.14 -28.22
N ALA A 250 -12.86 -3.56 -29.41
CA ALA A 250 -12.38 -4.22 -30.62
C ALA A 250 -10.85 -4.39 -30.59
N GLU A 251 -10.10 -3.36 -30.21
CA GLU A 251 -8.64 -3.41 -30.17
C GLU A 251 -8.13 -4.32 -29.05
N ALA A 252 -8.75 -4.30 -27.87
CA ALA A 252 -8.46 -5.23 -26.78
C ALA A 252 -8.64 -6.70 -27.22
N ARG A 253 -9.68 -7.00 -28.00
CA ARG A 253 -9.89 -8.34 -28.58
C ARG A 253 -8.81 -8.68 -29.61
N LYS A 254 -8.36 -7.72 -30.42
CA LYS A 254 -7.31 -7.91 -31.41
C LYS A 254 -5.96 -8.19 -30.74
N LEU A 255 -5.56 -7.37 -29.77
CA LEU A 255 -4.34 -7.57 -28.96
C LEU A 255 -4.32 -8.94 -28.30
N ARG A 256 -5.44 -9.34 -27.69
CA ARG A 256 -5.58 -10.66 -27.05
C ARG A 256 -5.45 -11.82 -28.05
N ARG A 257 -5.90 -11.64 -29.30
CA ARG A 257 -5.75 -12.66 -30.36
C ARG A 257 -4.31 -12.74 -30.87
N SER A 258 -3.61 -11.62 -30.97
CA SER A 258 -2.22 -11.56 -31.44
C SER A 258 -1.19 -12.00 -30.39
N GLU A 259 -1.52 -11.97 -29.11
CA GLU A 259 -0.64 -12.44 -28.03
C GLU A 259 -0.41 -13.96 -28.13
N ASP A 260 0.87 -14.36 -28.15
CA ASP A 260 1.29 -15.76 -28.16
C ASP A 260 0.61 -16.52 -27.00
N PRO A 261 -0.17 -17.58 -27.27
CA PRO A 261 -0.79 -18.40 -26.25
C PRO A 261 0.17 -18.93 -25.16
N GLN A 262 1.48 -18.98 -25.41
CA GLN A 262 2.50 -19.36 -24.43
C GLN A 262 2.92 -18.20 -23.52
N ASN A 263 2.95 -16.97 -24.03
CA ASN A 263 3.22 -15.76 -23.24
C ASN A 263 1.98 -15.19 -22.54
N ARG A 264 0.78 -15.56 -22.98
CA ARG A 264 -0.43 -15.32 -22.17
C ARG A 264 -0.16 -15.88 -20.79
N ALA A 265 -0.07 -15.01 -19.79
CA ALA A 265 0.19 -15.38 -18.40
C ALA A 265 -0.63 -16.63 -18.08
N ARG A 266 0.04 -17.79 -18.11
CA ARG A 266 -0.65 -19.06 -17.97
C ARG A 266 -1.08 -19.07 -16.53
N ARG A 267 -2.38 -18.84 -16.32
CA ARG A 267 -3.01 -18.96 -15.00
C ARG A 267 -2.39 -20.19 -14.33
N PRO A 268 -1.65 -20.03 -13.22
CA PRO A 268 -0.92 -21.11 -12.58
C PRO A 268 -1.82 -22.34 -12.47
N TYR A 269 -1.30 -23.55 -12.63
CA TYR A 269 -2.15 -24.75 -12.70
C TYR A 269 -3.02 -24.98 -11.44
N TRP A 270 -2.65 -24.40 -10.29
CA TRP A 270 -3.49 -24.34 -9.09
C TRP A 270 -4.74 -23.45 -9.25
N MET A 271 -4.81 -22.58 -10.27
CA MET A 271 -6.01 -21.89 -10.75
C MET A 271 -6.92 -22.76 -11.65
N ARG A 272 -6.48 -23.92 -12.18
CA ARG A 272 -7.33 -24.79 -13.04
C ARG A 272 -8.26 -25.72 -12.26
N ARG A 273 -8.03 -25.92 -10.97
CA ARG A 273 -8.89 -26.74 -10.10
C ARG A 273 -9.90 -25.95 -9.26
N GLN A 274 -9.93 -24.63 -9.39
CA GLN A 274 -11.05 -23.81 -8.94
C GLN A 274 -11.85 -23.46 -10.18
N ALA A 275 -12.76 -24.37 -10.55
CA ALA A 275 -13.86 -24.01 -11.43
C ALA A 275 -14.46 -22.71 -10.89
N THR A 276 -14.57 -21.75 -11.81
CA THR A 276 -15.20 -20.44 -11.64
C THR A 276 -16.37 -20.45 -10.67
N TRP A 277 -16.16 -19.93 -9.46
CA TRP A 277 -17.24 -19.29 -8.74
C TRP A 277 -17.18 -17.80 -9.08
N PRO A 278 -17.98 -17.31 -10.05
CA PRO A 278 -18.09 -15.88 -10.29
C PRO A 278 -18.97 -15.31 -9.17
N MET A 279 -18.45 -15.28 -7.94
CA MET A 279 -19.10 -14.53 -6.87
C MET A 279 -18.96 -13.05 -7.19
N ARG A 280 -20.07 -12.34 -7.04
CA ARG A 280 -20.15 -10.89 -7.16
C ARG A 280 -20.58 -10.29 -5.84
N ALA A 281 -20.31 -9.01 -5.68
CA ALA A 281 -20.90 -8.22 -4.62
C ALA A 281 -22.43 -8.33 -4.66
N GLY A 282 -23.05 -8.57 -3.50
CA GLY A 282 -24.48 -8.78 -3.35
C GLY A 282 -24.95 -10.23 -3.56
N ASP A 283 -24.07 -11.16 -3.96
CA ASP A 283 -24.45 -12.57 -4.06
C ASP A 283 -24.78 -13.13 -2.67
N VAL A 284 -25.83 -13.95 -2.62
CA VAL A 284 -26.22 -14.70 -1.43
C VAL A 284 -25.53 -16.06 -1.45
N VAL A 285 -24.77 -16.33 -0.40
CA VAL A 285 -23.97 -17.53 -0.21
C VAL A 285 -24.32 -18.19 1.11
N ARG A 286 -24.27 -19.52 1.20
CA ARG A 286 -24.35 -20.23 2.48
C ARG A 286 -22.93 -20.43 3.00
N CYS A 287 -22.67 -19.89 4.18
CA CYS A 287 -21.35 -19.92 4.79
C CYS A 287 -21.38 -20.67 6.12
N ASP A 288 -20.35 -21.47 6.36
CA ASP A 288 -20.10 -22.10 7.66
C ASP A 288 -19.31 -21.15 8.58
N PHE A 289 -20.02 -20.52 9.52
CA PHE A 289 -19.42 -19.67 10.54
C PHE A 289 -18.84 -20.47 11.71
N GLY A 290 -19.00 -21.80 11.72
CA GLY A 290 -18.56 -22.67 12.82
C GLY A 290 -19.45 -22.58 14.05
N THR A 291 -18.94 -23.01 15.20
CA THR A 291 -19.66 -22.90 16.48
C THR A 291 -19.63 -21.45 16.95
N PRO A 292 -20.78 -20.78 17.18
CA PRO A 292 -20.79 -19.38 17.56
C PRO A 292 -20.19 -19.16 18.94
N ALA A 293 -19.39 -18.11 19.09
CA ALA A 293 -19.05 -17.58 20.40
C ALA A 293 -19.97 -16.39 20.72
N ARG A 294 -20.80 -16.55 21.76
CA ARG A 294 -21.72 -15.50 22.25
C ARG A 294 -22.69 -15.01 21.15
N GLY A 295 -22.59 -13.74 20.76
CA GLY A 295 -23.48 -13.09 19.79
C GLY A 295 -23.01 -13.19 18.34
N GLU A 296 -21.93 -13.93 18.08
CA GLU A 296 -21.43 -14.14 16.72
C GLU A 296 -22.41 -14.97 15.86
N PRO A 297 -22.39 -14.76 14.54
CA PRO A 297 -23.08 -15.67 13.63
C PRO A 297 -22.50 -17.07 13.77
N GLY A 298 -23.38 -18.07 13.87
CA GLY A 298 -22.99 -19.48 14.01
C GLY A 298 -23.63 -20.36 12.97
N PHE A 299 -23.01 -21.54 12.80
CA PHE A 299 -23.42 -22.63 11.91
C PHE A 299 -23.48 -22.22 10.44
N VAL A 300 -24.02 -23.11 9.60
CA VAL A 300 -24.23 -22.84 8.19
C VAL A 300 -25.48 -21.97 8.00
N ARG A 301 -25.31 -20.73 7.51
CA ARG A 301 -26.42 -19.80 7.24
C ARG A 301 -26.19 -18.97 5.98
N PRO A 302 -27.25 -18.39 5.40
CA PRO A 302 -27.10 -17.44 4.30
C PRO A 302 -26.30 -16.21 4.77
N ALA A 303 -25.52 -15.66 3.87
CA ALA A 303 -24.76 -14.43 4.05
C ALA A 303 -24.62 -13.73 2.70
N ILE A 304 -24.46 -12.42 2.72
CA ILE A 304 -24.35 -11.59 1.52
C ILE A 304 -22.89 -11.18 1.36
N VAL A 305 -22.35 -11.36 0.16
CA VAL A 305 -20.99 -10.90 -0.16
C VAL A 305 -20.98 -9.37 -0.24
N VAL A 306 -20.22 -8.71 0.64
CA VAL A 306 -20.12 -7.24 0.68
C VAL A 306 -18.84 -6.72 0.01
N THR A 307 -17.81 -7.56 -0.06
CA THR A 307 -16.57 -7.28 -0.80
C THR A 307 -16.86 -6.77 -2.22
N SER A 308 -16.15 -5.73 -2.66
CA SER A 308 -16.32 -5.17 -4.02
C SER A 308 -15.88 -6.16 -5.09
N ASP A 309 -16.47 -6.04 -6.28
CA ASP A 309 -16.12 -6.89 -7.42
C ASP A 309 -14.64 -6.76 -7.79
N ASP A 310 -14.06 -5.55 -7.68
CA ASP A 310 -12.63 -5.32 -7.90
C ASP A 310 -11.77 -6.15 -6.93
N VAL A 311 -12.15 -6.22 -5.65
CA VAL A 311 -11.43 -7.02 -4.65
C VAL A 311 -11.61 -8.52 -4.90
N LEU A 312 -12.80 -8.94 -5.32
CA LEU A 312 -13.09 -10.33 -5.70
C LEU A 312 -12.31 -10.74 -6.96
N GLU A 313 -12.04 -9.83 -7.89
CA GLU A 313 -11.25 -10.08 -9.08
C GLU A 313 -9.79 -10.49 -8.74
N PHE A 314 -9.23 -9.93 -7.66
CA PHE A 314 -7.92 -10.33 -7.14
C PHE A 314 -7.90 -11.73 -6.47
N ARG A 315 -9.05 -12.42 -6.40
CA ARG A 315 -9.18 -13.79 -5.87
C ARG A 315 -8.62 -13.96 -4.44
N GLN A 316 -8.89 -12.98 -3.58
CA GLN A 316 -8.49 -13.08 -2.18
C GLN A 316 -9.13 -14.31 -1.52
N HIS A 317 -8.35 -15.01 -0.68
CA HIS A 317 -8.84 -16.20 0.05
C HIS A 317 -9.78 -15.87 1.21
N ALA A 318 -9.93 -14.58 1.52
CA ALA A 318 -10.82 -14.05 2.54
C ALA A 318 -11.74 -13.01 1.91
N ILE A 319 -13.03 -13.08 2.25
CA ILE A 319 -14.05 -12.13 1.80
C ILE A 319 -14.84 -11.63 3.00
N LEU A 320 -15.40 -10.43 2.87
CA LEU A 320 -16.29 -9.82 3.83
C LEU A 320 -17.74 -10.19 3.47
N VAL A 321 -18.43 -10.79 4.43
CA VAL A 321 -19.85 -11.14 4.28
C VAL A 321 -20.67 -10.58 5.42
N VAL A 322 -21.97 -10.40 5.19
CA VAL A 322 -22.94 -10.06 6.23
C VAL A 322 -23.89 -11.24 6.42
N PRO A 323 -23.98 -11.85 7.62
CA PRO A 323 -24.85 -12.99 7.87
C PRO A 323 -26.32 -12.57 7.83
N CYS A 324 -27.17 -13.48 7.34
CA CYS A 324 -28.62 -13.33 7.40
C CYS A 324 -29.21 -14.10 8.59
N THR A 325 -30.32 -13.59 9.10
CA THR A 325 -31.14 -14.21 10.14
C THR A 325 -32.60 -14.27 9.69
N THR A 326 -33.26 -15.39 9.93
CA THR A 326 -34.72 -15.52 9.71
C THR A 326 -35.52 -14.81 10.79
N THR A 327 -34.92 -14.59 11.96
CA THR A 327 -35.56 -13.87 13.08
C THR A 327 -35.32 -12.38 12.91
N ARG A 328 -36.36 -11.65 12.50
CA ARG A 328 -36.36 -10.18 12.42
C ARG A 328 -36.55 -9.61 13.82
N ARG A 329 -35.66 -8.72 14.25
CA ARG A 329 -35.73 -8.05 15.56
C ARG A 329 -36.13 -6.59 15.45
N GLY A 330 -36.17 -6.04 14.23
CA GLY A 330 -36.54 -4.66 13.98
C GLY A 330 -35.42 -3.69 14.36
N TRP A 331 -34.17 -4.16 14.33
CA TRP A 331 -33.02 -3.29 14.58
C TRP A 331 -32.79 -2.38 13.37
N LEU A 332 -32.33 -1.15 13.61
CA LEU A 332 -32.01 -0.20 12.53
C LEU A 332 -30.87 -0.70 11.63
N SER A 333 -30.07 -1.65 12.12
CA SER A 333 -28.98 -2.31 11.38
C SER A 333 -29.42 -3.61 10.67
N GLU A 334 -30.71 -3.91 10.60
CA GLU A 334 -31.25 -5.04 9.84
C GLU A 334 -31.81 -4.57 8.49
N VAL A 335 -31.37 -5.19 7.39
CA VAL A 335 -31.91 -4.95 6.03
C VAL A 335 -32.70 -6.17 5.57
N ASP A 336 -33.97 -5.98 5.17
CA ASP A 336 -34.77 -7.09 4.63
C ASP A 336 -34.21 -7.55 3.28
N VAL A 337 -33.93 -8.84 3.17
CA VAL A 337 -33.41 -9.48 1.95
C VAL A 337 -34.35 -10.56 1.43
N GLY A 338 -35.65 -10.41 1.72
CA GLY A 338 -36.71 -11.24 1.19
C GLY A 338 -36.61 -12.68 1.70
N GLY A 339 -36.54 -13.64 0.77
CA GLY A 339 -36.54 -15.09 1.06
C GLY A 339 -35.39 -15.59 1.95
N PHE A 340 -34.41 -14.74 2.28
CA PHE A 340 -33.28 -15.06 3.15
C PHE A 340 -33.37 -14.43 4.55
N GLY A 341 -34.44 -13.70 4.86
CA GLY A 341 -34.66 -13.04 6.15
C GLY A 341 -34.10 -11.62 6.18
N ALA A 342 -33.42 -11.24 7.26
CA ALA A 342 -32.78 -9.95 7.43
C ALA A 342 -31.25 -10.08 7.48
N ALA A 343 -30.54 -9.21 6.76
CA ALA A 343 -29.10 -9.07 6.82
C ALA A 343 -28.70 -8.23 8.05
N ALA A 344 -27.86 -8.78 8.92
CA ALA A 344 -27.43 -8.13 10.16
C ALA A 344 -26.18 -7.26 9.91
N ALA A 345 -26.35 -6.03 9.43
CA ALA A 345 -25.26 -5.13 9.02
C ALA A 345 -24.27 -4.78 10.16
N HIS A 346 -24.65 -4.99 11.42
CA HIS A 346 -23.78 -4.84 12.60
C HIS A 346 -22.87 -6.04 12.89
N LEU A 347 -22.95 -7.13 12.10
CA LEU A 347 -22.08 -8.32 12.21
C LEU A 347 -21.30 -8.62 10.91
N PRO A 348 -20.66 -7.62 10.26
CA PRO A 348 -19.83 -7.91 9.10
C PRO A 348 -18.68 -8.83 9.54
N THR A 349 -18.52 -9.95 8.83
CA THR A 349 -17.57 -11.00 9.22
C THR A 349 -16.67 -11.35 8.04
N THR A 350 -15.36 -11.37 8.29
CA THR A 350 -14.41 -11.90 7.32
C THR A 350 -14.40 -13.42 7.40
N ILE A 351 -14.67 -14.09 6.28
CA ILE A 351 -14.61 -15.55 6.18
C ILE A 351 -13.61 -15.96 5.11
N SER A 352 -13.04 -17.16 5.26
CA SER A 352 -12.32 -17.78 4.14
C SER A 352 -13.32 -18.22 3.07
N VAL A 353 -12.96 -18.07 1.78
CA VAL A 353 -13.75 -18.61 0.66
C VAL A 353 -13.99 -20.12 0.81
N GLY A 354 -13.08 -20.86 1.46
CA GLY A 354 -13.28 -22.28 1.76
C GLY A 354 -14.40 -22.59 2.77
N ARG A 355 -14.94 -21.59 3.46
CA ARG A 355 -16.11 -21.72 4.35
C ARG A 355 -17.45 -21.55 3.62
N ILE A 356 -17.42 -21.23 2.33
CA ILE A 356 -18.63 -21.16 1.51
C ILE A 356 -19.04 -22.58 1.15
N VAL A 357 -20.21 -22.99 1.64
CA VAL A 357 -20.79 -24.31 1.42
C VAL A 357 -21.50 -24.36 0.08
N GLU A 358 -22.24 -23.30 -0.26
CA GLU A 358 -23.10 -23.24 -1.44
C GLU A 358 -23.33 -21.80 -1.89
N THR A 359 -23.42 -21.57 -3.19
CA THR A 359 -23.89 -20.28 -3.76
C THR A 359 -25.36 -20.41 -4.13
N ALA A 360 -26.21 -19.51 -3.63
CA ALA A 360 -27.65 -19.59 -3.88
C ALA A 360 -28.05 -19.26 -5.33
N GLY A 361 -27.12 -18.67 -6.11
CA GLY A 361 -27.42 -18.18 -7.47
C GLY A 361 -28.35 -16.97 -7.48
N VAL A 362 -28.53 -16.31 -6.34
CA VAL A 362 -29.37 -15.13 -6.15
C VAL A 362 -28.50 -13.97 -5.69
N ASN A 363 -28.79 -12.78 -6.21
CA ASN A 363 -28.15 -11.52 -5.81
C ASN A 363 -29.21 -10.60 -5.20
N VAL A 364 -28.88 -9.93 -4.09
CA VAL A 364 -29.81 -9.02 -3.38
C VAL A 364 -30.09 -7.72 -4.15
N GLY A 365 -29.35 -7.45 -5.22
CA GLY A 365 -29.46 -6.26 -6.03
C GLY A 365 -28.75 -5.05 -5.42
N PRO A 366 -28.58 -3.96 -6.21
CA PRO A 366 -27.79 -2.81 -5.81
C PRO A 366 -28.41 -2.01 -4.67
N VAL A 367 -29.75 -1.99 -4.55
CA VAL A 367 -30.45 -1.22 -3.50
C VAL A 367 -30.18 -1.81 -2.12
N ALA A 368 -30.44 -3.11 -1.93
CA ALA A 368 -30.20 -3.77 -0.65
C ALA A 368 -28.70 -3.82 -0.30
N LEU A 369 -27.83 -4.06 -1.28
CA LEU A 369 -26.38 -4.03 -1.08
C LEU A 369 -25.89 -2.64 -0.68
N GLY A 370 -26.42 -1.58 -1.29
CA GLY A 370 -26.11 -0.19 -0.94
C GLY A 370 -26.51 0.14 0.49
N GLN A 371 -27.74 -0.20 0.90
CA GLN A 371 -28.23 -0.02 2.27
C GLN A 371 -27.36 -0.75 3.31
N ILE A 372 -26.96 -2.00 3.00
CA ILE A 372 -26.07 -2.77 3.88
C ILE A 372 -24.72 -2.06 4.04
N ARG A 373 -24.13 -1.56 2.95
CA ARG A 373 -22.84 -0.87 2.96
C ARG A 373 -22.90 0.47 3.69
N GLU A 374 -23.97 1.24 3.50
CA GLU A 374 -24.23 2.49 4.20
C GLU A 374 -24.35 2.26 5.72
N LEU A 375 -25.15 1.28 6.15
CA LEU A 375 -25.26 0.93 7.57
C LEU A 375 -23.93 0.45 8.17
N ILE A 376 -23.11 -0.28 7.41
CA ILE A 376 -21.76 -0.65 7.86
C ILE A 376 -20.88 0.61 8.02
N ALA A 377 -20.92 1.53 7.06
CA ALA A 377 -20.16 2.78 7.12
C ALA A 377 -20.57 3.61 8.34
N ASP A 378 -21.89 3.80 8.56
CA ASP A 378 -22.44 4.51 9.72
C ASP A 378 -21.98 3.90 11.05
N LEU A 379 -22.00 2.56 11.16
CA LEU A 379 -21.56 1.85 12.37
C LEU A 379 -20.06 1.94 12.62
N LEU A 380 -19.26 2.17 11.58
CA LEU A 380 -17.81 2.32 11.66
C LEU A 380 -17.36 3.80 11.73
N GLY A 381 -18.28 4.76 11.54
CA GLY A 381 -17.98 6.19 11.51
C GLY A 381 -17.18 6.62 10.27
N LEU A 382 -17.47 6.03 9.11
CA LEU A 382 -16.82 6.29 7.83
C LEU A 382 -17.55 7.31 6.96
#